data_AF-A0ABD2ZJN6-F1
#
_entry.id   AF-A0ABD2ZJN6-F1
#
_cell.length_a   1.000
_cell.length_b   1.000
_cell.length_c   1.000
_cell.angle_alpha   90.00
_cell.angle_beta   90.00
_cell.angle_gamma   90.00
#
_symmetry.space_group_name_H-M   'P 1'
#
loop_
_entity.id
_entity.type
_entity.pdbx_description
1 polymer ?
#
loop_
_entity_poly.entity_id
_entity_poly.type
_entity_poly.pdbx_seq_one_letter_code
_entity_poly.pdbx_strand_id
1 'polypeptide(L)'
;MQLLKLSFDHLPSPSTKKCYAYCCFFGKGCNMNRKTLIHLWMAEGFLQASFNNEILEDIGNKHFNILLDSSLLEEERMYNPYLDEDTRYCKMHDLCMILQNQYQDLTV
;
A
#
# COMPACT_ATOMS: atom_id res chain seq x y z
N MET A 1 7.94 13.57 13.72
CA MET A 1 8.29 12.49 12.78
C MET A 1 8.50 11.16 13.53
N GLN A 2 7.49 10.72 14.29
CA GLN A 2 7.49 9.46 15.06
C GLN A 2 6.17 8.69 14.87
N LEU A 3 5.11 9.41 14.52
CA LEU A 3 3.75 8.88 14.35
C LEU A 3 3.63 7.82 13.23
N LEU A 4 4.24 8.03 12.06
CA LEU A 4 4.08 7.11 10.92
C LEU A 4 4.94 5.85 11.03
N LYS A 5 6.13 5.94 11.65
CA LYS A 5 6.92 4.76 12.01
C LYS A 5 6.14 3.90 13.02
N LEU A 6 5.53 4.56 14.00
CA LEU A 6 4.63 3.91 14.96
C LEU A 6 3.45 3.24 14.23
N SER A 7 2.79 3.91 13.29
CA SER A 7 1.73 3.31 12.47
C SER A 7 2.21 2.08 11.69
N PHE A 8 3.39 2.15 11.07
CA PHE A 8 3.98 1.02 10.34
C PHE A 8 4.33 -0.15 11.27
N ASP A 9 4.93 0.12 12.42
CA ASP A 9 5.31 -0.91 13.39
C ASP A 9 4.07 -1.65 13.94
N HIS A 10 2.96 -0.95 14.12
CA HIS A 10 1.66 -1.49 14.56
C HIS A 10 0.84 -2.17 13.46
N LEU A 11 1.33 -2.24 12.21
CA LEU A 11 0.59 -2.95 11.16
C LEU A 11 0.41 -4.43 11.53
N PRO A 12 -0.82 -4.97 11.41
CA PRO A 12 -1.20 -6.26 11.99
C PRO A 12 -0.60 -7.46 11.25
N SER A 13 -0.20 -7.29 9.98
CA SER A 13 0.31 -8.38 9.14
C SER A 13 1.63 -8.02 8.47
N PRO A 14 2.60 -8.95 8.44
CA PRO A 14 3.82 -8.81 7.64
C PRO A 14 3.53 -8.57 6.15
N SER A 15 2.45 -9.14 5.61
CA SER A 15 2.03 -8.88 4.23
C SER A 15 1.63 -7.43 4.01
N THR A 16 0.94 -6.79 4.97
CA THR A 16 0.61 -5.35 4.90
C THR A 16 1.88 -4.50 4.90
N LYS A 17 2.87 -4.87 5.71
CA LYS A 17 4.17 -4.17 5.77
C LYS A 17 4.91 -4.25 4.43
N LYS A 18 4.91 -5.42 3.77
CA LYS A 18 5.49 -5.60 2.42
C LYS A 18 4.76 -4.77 1.37
N CYS A 19 3.42 -4.79 1.38
CA CYS A 19 2.60 -4.00 0.48
C CYS A 19 2.95 -2.50 0.57
N TYR A 20 3.05 -1.96 1.79
CA TYR A 20 3.45 -0.57 2.00
C TYR A 20 4.89 -0.28 1.55
N ALA A 21 5.85 -1.16 1.90
CA ALA A 21 7.24 -0.99 1.49
C ALA A 21 7.41 -0.99 -0.03
N TYR A 22 6.60 -1.77 -0.76
CA TYR A 22 6.58 -1.76 -2.21
C TYR A 22 6.02 -0.45 -2.77
N CYS A 23 4.94 0.07 -2.19
CA CYS A 23 4.43 1.39 -2.56
C CYS A 23 5.56 2.43 -2.49
N CYS A 24 6.38 2.39 -1.43
CA CYS A 24 7.49 3.32 -1.25
C CYS A 24 8.51 3.39 -2.38
N PHE A 25 8.56 2.38 -3.24
CA PHE A 25 9.41 2.37 -4.44
C PHE A 25 8.97 3.38 -5.51
N PHE A 26 7.69 3.69 -5.62
CA PHE A 26 7.18 4.61 -6.64
C PHE A 26 7.49 6.10 -6.36
N GLY A 27 8.04 6.40 -5.18
CA GLY A 27 8.50 7.73 -4.82
C GLY A 27 7.38 8.73 -4.48
N LYS A 28 7.81 9.96 -4.16
CA LYS A 28 6.94 11.06 -3.71
C LYS A 28 5.93 11.46 -4.78
N GLY A 29 4.68 11.67 -4.36
CA GLY A 29 3.64 12.27 -5.22
C GLY A 29 3.13 11.36 -6.33
N CYS A 30 3.46 10.06 -6.29
CA CYS A 30 2.90 9.10 -7.21
C CYS A 30 1.41 8.87 -6.87
N ASN A 31 0.52 9.32 -7.76
CA ASN A 31 -0.89 8.99 -7.69
C ASN A 31 -1.09 7.60 -8.27
N MET A 32 -1.30 6.63 -7.40
CA MET A 32 -1.48 5.24 -7.82
C MET A 32 -2.96 4.88 -7.79
N ASN A 33 -3.45 4.30 -8.89
CA ASN A 33 -4.79 3.75 -8.93
C ASN A 33 -4.86 2.52 -8.01
N ARG A 34 -5.90 2.43 -7.16
CA ARG A 34 -6.09 1.34 -6.20
C ARG A 34 -6.05 -0.04 -6.86
N LYS A 35 -6.81 -0.25 -7.94
CA LYS A 35 -6.87 -1.56 -8.64
C LYS A 35 -5.49 -1.95 -9.18
N THR A 36 -4.78 -0.98 -9.76
CA THR A 36 -3.41 -1.20 -10.26
C THR A 36 -2.48 -1.61 -9.12
N LEU A 37 -2.53 -0.91 -7.99
CA LEU A 37 -1.70 -1.22 -6.83
C LEU A 37 -1.98 -2.62 -6.26
N ILE A 38 -3.26 -3.01 -6.16
CA ILE A 38 -3.66 -4.35 -5.72
C ILE A 38 -3.13 -5.43 -6.68
N HIS A 39 -3.26 -5.23 -7.99
CA HIS A 39 -2.72 -6.16 -8.98
C HIS A 39 -1.20 -6.29 -8.91
N LEU A 40 -0.48 -5.20 -8.62
CA LEU A 40 0.97 -5.26 -8.40
C LEU A 40 1.30 -6.10 -7.16
N TRP A 41 0.61 -5.89 -6.04
CA TRP A 41 0.80 -6.72 -4.85
C TRP A 41 0.47 -8.21 -5.08
N MET A 42 -0.52 -8.49 -5.92
CA MET A 42 -0.83 -9.86 -6.36
C MET A 42 0.31 -10.45 -7.19
N ALA A 43 0.83 -9.70 -8.16
CA ALA A 43 1.91 -10.14 -9.05
C ALA A 43 3.22 -10.41 -8.29
N GLU A 44 3.53 -9.57 -7.30
CA GLU A 44 4.69 -9.74 -6.41
C GLU A 44 4.49 -10.85 -5.35
N GLY A 45 3.28 -11.42 -5.25
CA GLY A 45 2.98 -12.50 -4.31
C GLY A 45 2.94 -12.05 -2.83
N PHE A 46 2.68 -10.77 -2.56
CA PHE A 46 2.57 -10.27 -1.19
C PHE A 46 1.27 -10.69 -0.50
N LEU A 47 0.23 -10.96 -1.31
CA LEU A 47 -1.08 -11.37 -0.85
C LEU A 47 -1.14 -12.91 -0.77
N GLN A 48 -1.49 -13.44 0.39
CA GLN A 48 -1.70 -14.88 0.59
C GLN A 48 -3.18 -15.15 0.84
N ALA A 49 -3.73 -16.12 0.10
CA ALA A 49 -5.08 -16.61 0.33
C ALA A 49 -5.12 -17.54 1.55
N SER A 50 -5.94 -17.20 2.54
CA SER A 50 -6.16 -18.01 3.74
C SER A 50 -7.21 -19.10 3.46
N PHE A 51 -6.81 -20.16 2.77
CA PHE A 51 -7.48 -21.48 2.69
C PHE A 51 -8.96 -21.55 2.21
N ASN A 52 -9.69 -20.45 2.04
CA ASN A 52 -11.15 -20.43 1.85
C ASN A 52 -11.62 -19.81 0.53
N ASN A 53 -10.94 -20.07 -0.60
CA ASN A 53 -11.24 -19.44 -1.90
C ASN A 53 -11.38 -17.91 -1.82
N GLU A 54 -10.68 -17.26 -0.89
CA GLU A 54 -10.67 -15.81 -0.81
C GLU A 54 -10.09 -15.24 -2.10
N ILE A 55 -10.81 -14.29 -2.69
CA ILE A 55 -10.38 -13.60 -3.89
C ILE A 55 -9.21 -12.71 -3.49
N LEU A 56 -8.07 -12.87 -4.17
CA LEU A 56 -6.86 -12.09 -3.87
C LEU A 56 -7.09 -10.58 -3.97
N GLU A 57 -7.99 -10.15 -4.85
CA GLU A 57 -8.42 -8.75 -4.94
C GLU A 57 -9.11 -8.27 -3.66
N ASP A 58 -9.97 -9.08 -3.03
CA ASP A 58 -10.60 -8.74 -1.75
C ASP A 58 -9.56 -8.65 -0.63
N ILE A 59 -8.57 -9.55 -0.62
CA ILE A 59 -7.45 -9.51 0.32
C ILE A 59 -6.64 -8.22 0.10
N GLY A 60 -6.35 -7.87 -1.14
CA GLY A 60 -5.66 -6.64 -1.50
C GLY A 60 -6.43 -5.40 -1.04
N ASN A 61 -7.75 -5.38 -1.21
CA ASN A 61 -8.61 -4.30 -0.72
C ASN A 61 -8.57 -4.20 0.82
N LYS A 62 -8.56 -5.33 1.56
CA LYS A 62 -8.39 -5.31 3.02
C LYS A 62 -7.05 -4.67 3.41
N HIS A 63 -5.95 -5.06 2.77
CA HIS A 63 -4.63 -4.46 3.03
C HIS A 63 -4.60 -2.97 2.69
N PHE A 64 -5.19 -2.57 1.56
CA PHE A 64 -5.30 -1.18 1.16
C PHE A 64 -6.04 -0.33 2.21
N ASN A 65 -7.18 -0.82 2.71
CA ASN A 65 -7.96 -0.13 3.74
C ASN A 65 -7.19 -0.01 5.06
N ILE A 66 -6.46 -1.06 5.48
CA ILE A 66 -5.62 -0.98 6.68
C ILE A 66 -4.56 0.13 6.54
N LEU A 67 -3.98 0.30 5.35
CA LEU A 67 -2.99 1.35 5.11
C LEU A 67 -3.61 2.76 5.13
N LEU A 68 -4.85 2.92 4.66
CA LEU A 68 -5.60 4.17 4.80
C LEU A 68 -5.92 4.47 6.27
N ASP A 69 -6.47 3.49 6.99
CA ASP A 69 -6.84 3.62 8.40
C ASP A 69 -5.63 3.93 9.30
N SER A 70 -4.45 3.45 8.90
CA SER A 70 -3.18 3.69 9.60
C SER A 70 -2.55 5.05 9.23
N SER A 71 -3.21 5.84 8.37
CA SER A 71 -2.69 7.10 7.81
C SER A 71 -1.37 6.94 7.07
N LEU A 72 -1.11 5.75 6.50
CA LEU A 72 0.08 5.45 5.71
C LEU A 72 -0.15 5.76 4.21
N LEU A 73 -1.39 5.65 3.75
CA LEU A 73 -1.86 6.12 2.46
C LEU A 73 -2.89 7.24 2.65
N GLU A 74 -2.90 8.18 1.72
CA GLU A 74 -3.90 9.24 1.65
C GLU A 74 -4.75 9.03 0.39
N GLU A 75 -6.07 8.83 0.56
CA GLU A 75 -7.00 8.68 -0.57
C GLU A 75 -7.25 10.05 -1.22
N GLU A 76 -6.96 10.16 -2.51
CA GLU A 76 -7.30 11.31 -3.33
C GLU A 76 -8.42 10.93 -4.30
N ARG A 77 -9.62 11.44 -4.01
CA ARG A 77 -10.76 11.27 -4.91
C ARG A 77 -10.64 12.28 -6.05
N MET A 78 -10.20 11.82 -7.21
CA MET A 78 -10.35 12.58 -8.44
C MET A 78 -11.77 12.39 -8.98
N TYR A 79 -12.61 13.43 -8.86
CA TYR A 79 -13.86 13.46 -9.61
C TYR A 79 -13.53 13.70 -11.09
N ASN A 80 -13.67 12.67 -11.90
CA ASN A 80 -13.56 12.78 -13.34
C ASN A 80 -14.79 12.09 -13.97
N PRO A 81 -15.68 12.84 -14.65
CA PRO A 81 -16.91 12.28 -15.23
C PRO A 81 -16.66 11.26 -16.35
N TYR A 82 -15.40 11.12 -16.81
CA TYR A 82 -14.98 10.14 -17.81
C TYR A 82 -14.29 8.90 -17.22
N LEU A 83 -14.05 8.86 -15.91
CA LEU A 83 -13.47 7.71 -15.22
C LEU A 83 -14.56 6.91 -14.50
N ASP A 84 -14.32 5.61 -14.33
CA ASP A 84 -15.15 4.73 -13.51
C ASP A 84 -15.24 5.29 -12.07
N GLU A 85 -16.43 5.27 -11.47
CA GLU A 85 -16.71 5.77 -10.12
C GLU A 85 -15.83 5.07 -9.06
N ASP A 86 -15.35 3.86 -9.37
CA ASP A 86 -14.45 3.09 -8.52
C ASP A 86 -12.95 3.43 -8.70
N THR A 87 -12.62 4.44 -9.49
CA THR A 87 -11.23 4.88 -9.74
C THR A 87 -10.70 5.71 -8.58
N ARG A 88 -10.37 5.06 -7.47
CA ARG A 88 -9.68 5.68 -6.33
C ARG A 88 -8.18 5.79 -6.60
N TYR A 89 -7.64 6.97 -6.40
CA TYR A 89 -6.19 7.20 -6.39
C TYR A 89 -5.72 7.35 -4.94
N CYS A 90 -4.51 6.90 -4.66
CA CYS A 90 -3.85 7.19 -3.40
C CYS A 90 -2.53 7.90 -3.63
N LYS A 91 -2.24 8.85 -2.74
CA LYS A 91 -0.92 9.44 -2.54
C LYS A 91 -0.24 8.74 -1.37
N MET A 92 1.06 8.54 -1.52
CA MET A 92 1.90 8.14 -0.40
C MET A 92 2.45 9.36 0.31
N HIS A 93 2.49 9.30 1.63
CA HIS A 93 3.21 10.29 2.42
C HIS A 93 4.72 10.22 2.14
N ASP A 94 5.36 11.40 2.14
CA ASP A 94 6.75 11.66 1.74
C ASP A 94 7.86 10.83 2.43
N LEU A 95 7.53 9.98 3.41
CA LEU A 95 8.47 9.29 4.29
C LEU A 95 8.79 7.85 3.86
N CYS A 96 8.26 7.40 2.73
CA CYS A 96 8.63 6.14 2.09
C CYS A 96 10.14 6.00 1.81
N MET A 97 10.83 7.13 1.63
CA MET A 97 12.29 7.18 1.48
C MET A 97 13.07 6.81 2.75
N ILE A 98 12.48 6.91 3.95
CA ILE A 98 13.18 6.61 5.21
C ILE A 98 13.25 5.09 5.46
N LEU A 99 12.24 4.32 5.02
CA LEU A 99 12.25 2.87 5.15
C LEU A 99 13.21 2.20 4.15
N GLN A 100 13.34 2.73 2.92
CA GLN A 100 14.30 2.18 1.94
C GLN A 100 15.75 2.25 2.42
N ASN A 101 16.14 3.33 3.11
CA ASN A 101 17.47 3.47 3.71
C ASN A 101 17.74 2.51 4.88
N GLN A 102 16.73 1.83 5.44
CA GLN A 102 16.91 0.84 6.51
C GLN A 102 17.03 -0.61 5.99
N TYR A 103 16.66 -0.88 4.72
CA TYR A 103 16.79 -2.21 4.10
C TYR A 103 18.03 -2.35 3.18
N GLN A 104 18.76 -1.26 2.89
CA GLN A 104 20.06 -1.34 2.21
C GLN A 104 21.19 -1.89 3.09
N ASP A 105 21.02 -1.97 4.42
CA ASP A 105 22.00 -2.59 5.34
C ASP A 105 21.81 -4.12 5.52
N LEU A 106 20.83 -4.74 4.83
CA LEU A 106 20.55 -6.18 4.88
C LEU A 106 20.82 -6.91 3.56
N THR A 107 21.51 -6.25 2.62
CA THR A 107 21.97 -6.84 1.34
C THR A 107 23.50 -6.81 1.21
N VAL A 108 24.20 -7.21 2.27
CA VAL A 108 25.59 -7.70 2.19
C VAL A 108 25.59 -9.21 2.39
#